data_AF-A0A2G6PRB3-F1
#
_entry.id   AF-A0A2G6PRB3-F1
#
_cell.length_a   1.000
_cell.length_b   1.000
_cell.length_c   1.000
_cell.angle_alpha   90.00
_cell.angle_beta   90.00
_cell.angle_gamma   90.00
#
_symmetry.space_group_name_H-M   'P 1'
#
loop_
_entity.id
_entity.type
_entity.pdbx_description
1 polymer ?
#
loop_
_entity_poly.entity_id
_entity_poly.type
_entity_poly.pdbx_seq_one_letter_code
_entity_poly.pdbx_strand_id
1 'polypeptide(L)'
;MQEPGKTRAIVAHLTLIGWIIALVQNGSDKNEDASFYIRQMLGLFILGIGIQIVSMIFAFVPFLGILIYFIAMFAMLGVVGLWVYSLVSAINGKKEPTPFIGGHFQKWFSGM
;
A
#
# COMPACT_ATOMS: atom_id res chain seq x y z
N MET A 1 -3.83 19.75 17.85
CA MET A 1 -5.07 19.11 17.38
C MET A 1 -4.66 18.14 16.28
N GLN A 2 -5.06 16.86 16.31
CA GLN A 2 -4.73 15.97 15.19
C GLN A 2 -5.57 16.42 13.99
N GLU A 3 -4.92 16.91 12.94
CA GLU A 3 -5.58 17.32 11.70
C GLU A 3 -6.37 16.12 11.11
N PRO A 4 -7.66 16.28 10.72
CA PRO A 4 -8.50 15.20 10.20
C PRO A 4 -7.85 14.36 9.09
N GLY A 5 -7.04 15.01 8.25
CA GLY A 5 -6.26 14.37 7.19
C GLY A 5 -5.25 13.33 7.67
N LYS A 6 -4.52 13.64 8.75
CA LYS A 6 -3.54 12.74 9.35
C LYS A 6 -4.21 11.50 9.92
N THR A 7 -5.34 11.65 10.59
CA THR A 7 -6.12 10.52 11.12
C THR A 7 -6.59 9.61 9.99
N ARG A 8 -7.16 10.17 8.92
CA ARG A 8 -7.60 9.40 7.74
C ARG A 8 -6.43 8.68 7.06
N ALA A 9 -5.27 9.34 6.95
CA ALA A 9 -4.05 8.73 6.41
C ALA A 9 -3.61 7.51 7.24
N ILE A 10 -3.63 7.59 8.57
CA ILE A 10 -3.29 6.45 9.45
C ILE A 10 -4.35 5.34 9.32
N VAL A 11 -5.64 5.68 9.32
CA VAL A 11 -6.74 4.73 9.15
C VAL A 11 -6.61 3.96 7.84
N ALA A 12 -6.11 4.59 6.77
CA ALA A 12 -5.87 3.93 5.48
C ALA A 12 -4.88 2.76 5.53
N HIS A 13 -4.05 2.67 6.57
CA HIS A 13 -3.04 1.60 6.73
C HIS A 13 -3.54 0.40 7.52
N LEU A 14 -4.65 0.50 8.26
CA LEU A 14 -5.04 -0.51 9.26
C LEU A 14 -5.41 -1.86 8.64
N THR A 15 -6.39 -1.85 7.74
CA THR A 15 -6.89 -3.02 7.02
C THR A 15 -7.48 -2.54 5.69
N LEU A 16 -7.87 -3.48 4.82
CA LEU A 16 -8.65 -3.12 3.63
C LEU A 16 -9.93 -2.35 4.00
N ILE A 17 -10.58 -2.70 5.12
CA ILE A 17 -11.76 -1.99 5.61
C ILE A 17 -11.38 -0.57 6.06
N GLY A 18 -10.29 -0.41 6.81
CA GLY A 18 -9.77 0.90 7.20
C GLY A 18 -9.46 1.78 5.98
N TRP A 19 -8.85 1.20 4.95
CA TRP A 19 -8.60 1.86 3.68
C TRP A 19 -9.87 2.34 2.97
N ILE A 20 -10.91 1.49 2.90
CA ILE A 20 -12.21 1.88 2.33
C ILE A 20 -12.83 3.03 3.12
N ILE A 21 -12.79 2.97 4.46
CA ILE A 21 -13.31 4.04 5.33
C ILE A 21 -12.57 5.36 5.05
N ALA A 22 -11.24 5.33 4.99
CA ALA A 22 -10.44 6.51 4.70
C ALA A 22 -10.77 7.09 3.32
N LEU A 23 -10.94 6.23 2.30
CA LEU A 23 -11.34 6.62 0.95
C LEU A 23 -12.68 7.33 0.93
N VAL A 24 -13.71 6.74 1.55
CA VAL A 24 -15.06 7.31 1.58
C VAL A 24 -15.07 8.65 2.33
N GLN A 25 -14.45 8.72 3.51
CA GLN A 25 -14.39 9.95 4.30
C GLN A 25 -13.65 11.08 3.56
N ASN A 26 -12.56 10.75 2.86
CA ASN A 26 -11.79 11.72 2.10
C ASN A 26 -12.47 12.13 0.77
N GLY A 27 -13.43 11.34 0.28
CA GLY A 27 -14.26 11.72 -0.86
C GLY A 27 -15.29 12.80 -0.52
N SER A 28 -15.80 12.81 0.72
CA SER A 28 -16.76 13.83 1.18
C SER A 28 -16.09 15.14 1.60
N ASP A 29 -14.90 15.06 2.18
CA ASP A 29 -14.14 16.20 2.67
C ASP A 29 -12.65 15.99 2.33
N LYS A 30 -12.20 16.59 1.23
CA LYS A 30 -10.94 16.21 0.60
C LYS A 30 -9.74 16.78 1.35
N ASN A 31 -8.83 15.90 1.73
CA ASN A 31 -7.54 16.24 2.33
C ASN A 31 -6.40 15.57 1.55
N GLU A 32 -5.35 16.35 1.29
CA GLU A 32 -4.24 15.89 0.48
C GLU A 32 -3.38 14.80 1.15
N ASP A 33 -3.21 14.85 2.47
CA ASP A 33 -2.44 13.85 3.23
C ASP A 33 -3.14 12.49 3.15
N ALA A 34 -4.46 12.50 3.37
CA ALA A 34 -5.28 11.31 3.23
C ALA A 34 -5.26 10.80 1.79
N SER A 35 -5.50 11.66 0.78
CA SER A 35 -5.43 11.28 -0.64
C SER A 35 -4.09 10.63 -1.00
N PHE A 36 -2.98 11.19 -0.52
CA PHE A 36 -1.65 10.63 -0.77
C PHE A 36 -1.51 9.20 -0.26
N TYR A 37 -1.89 8.96 1.00
CA TYR A 37 -1.75 7.66 1.63
C TYR A 37 -2.78 6.63 1.16
N ILE A 38 -3.98 7.06 0.77
CA ILE A 38 -4.97 6.19 0.13
C ILE A 38 -4.40 5.63 -1.18
N ARG A 39 -3.80 6.47 -2.03
CA ARG A 39 -3.16 6.02 -3.29
C ARG A 39 -1.96 5.12 -3.03
N GLN A 40 -1.12 5.46 -2.05
CA GLN A 40 0.05 4.67 -1.67
C GLN A 40 -0.36 3.25 -1.23
N MET A 41 -1.34 3.17 -0.33
CA MET A 41 -1.85 1.91 0.20
C MET A 41 -2.53 1.06 -0.87
N LEU A 42 -3.26 1.68 -1.81
CA LEU A 42 -3.83 0.96 -2.95
C LEU A 42 -2.74 0.29 -3.79
N GLY A 43 -1.65 1.01 -4.08
CA GLY A 43 -0.52 0.44 -4.80
C GLY A 43 0.15 -0.72 -4.08
N LEU A 44 0.33 -0.61 -2.76
CA LEU A 44 0.88 -1.70 -1.95
C LEU A 44 -0.05 -2.92 -1.91
N PHE A 45 -1.36 -2.74 -1.80
CA PHE A 45 -2.33 -3.84 -1.87
C PHE A 45 -2.30 -4.54 -3.23
N ILE A 46 -2.33 -3.78 -4.33
CA ILE A 46 -2.25 -4.35 -5.68
C ILE A 46 -0.95 -5.11 -5.88
N LEU A 47 0.18 -4.56 -5.43
CA LEU A 47 1.48 -5.24 -5.50
C LEU A 47 1.48 -6.56 -4.71
N GLY A 48 0.98 -6.54 -3.47
CA GLY A 48 0.89 -7.74 -2.63
C GLY A 48 -0.01 -8.82 -3.25
N ILE A 49 -1.17 -8.43 -3.76
CA ILE A 49 -2.09 -9.33 -4.48
C ILE A 49 -1.41 -9.89 -5.74
N GLY A 50 -0.72 -9.06 -6.51
CA GLY A 50 0.01 -9.49 -7.71
C GLY A 50 1.08 -10.55 -7.41
N ILE A 51 1.85 -10.37 -6.34
CA ILE A 51 2.86 -11.36 -5.90
C ILE A 51 2.20 -12.69 -5.55
N GLN A 52 1.07 -12.66 -4.81
CA GLN A 52 0.34 -13.88 -4.44
C GLN A 52 -0.22 -14.61 -5.67
N ILE A 53 -0.80 -13.88 -6.62
CA ILE A 53 -1.33 -14.46 -7.87
C ILE A 53 -0.20 -15.13 -8.66
N VAL A 54 0.95 -14.47 -8.82
CA VAL A 54 2.11 -15.06 -9.52
C VAL A 54 2.57 -16.33 -8.81
N SER A 55 2.69 -16.32 -7.48
CA SER A 55 3.08 -17.51 -6.72
C SER A 55 2.09 -18.66 -6.91
N MET A 56 0.78 -18.38 -6.97
CA MET A 56 -0.26 -19.39 -7.17
C MET A 56 -0.21 -20.02 -8.56
N ILE A 57 0.03 -19.23 -9.60
CA ILE A 57 0.11 -19.72 -11.00
C ILE A 57 1.23 -20.75 -11.16
N PHE A 58 2.40 -20.48 -10.56
CA PHE A 58 3.58 -21.34 -10.71
C PHE A 58 3.67 -22.47 -9.69
N ALA A 59 2.74 -22.56 -8.74
CA ALA A 59 2.76 -23.55 -7.66
C ALA A 59 2.82 -25.01 -8.16
N PHE A 60 2.30 -25.28 -9.36
CA PHE A 60 2.24 -26.63 -9.94
C PHE A 60 3.50 -27.03 -10.72
N VAL A 61 4.45 -26.12 -10.91
CA VAL A 61 5.71 -26.42 -11.61
C VAL A 61 6.77 -26.78 -10.56
N PRO A 62 7.37 -27.99 -10.54
CA PRO A 62 8.16 -28.47 -9.41
C PRO A 62 9.33 -27.54 -9.00
N PHE A 63 10.41 -27.50 -9.79
CA PHE A 63 11.60 -26.72 -9.44
C PHE A 63 11.36 -25.20 -9.53
N LEU A 64 10.58 -24.77 -10.51
CA LEU A 64 10.28 -23.35 -10.74
C LEU A 64 9.35 -22.78 -9.66
N GLY A 65 8.36 -23.56 -9.22
CA GLY A 65 7.41 -23.17 -8.17
C GLY A 65 8.10 -22.97 -6.83
N ILE A 66 9.05 -23.84 -6.46
CA ILE A 66 9.87 -23.66 -5.25
C ILE A 66 10.68 -22.36 -5.33
N LEU A 67 11.34 -22.10 -6.46
CA LEU A 67 12.11 -20.87 -6.65
C LEU A 67 11.23 -19.62 -6.54
N ILE A 68 10.09 -19.61 -7.23
CA ILE A 68 9.15 -18.48 -7.23
C ILE A 68 8.56 -18.27 -5.84
N TYR A 69 8.27 -19.33 -5.09
CA TYR A 69 7.79 -19.24 -3.72
C TYR A 69 8.76 -18.46 -2.83
N PHE A 70 10.06 -18.79 -2.87
CA PHE A 70 11.06 -18.06 -2.08
C PHE A 70 11.18 -16.60 -2.52
N ILE A 71 11.17 -16.33 -3.83
CA ILE A 71 11.20 -14.95 -4.36
C ILE A 71 9.97 -14.17 -3.88
N ALA A 72 8.78 -14.75 -3.99
CA ALA A 72 7.53 -14.15 -3.54
C ALA A 72 7.54 -13.88 -2.04
N MET A 73 8.10 -14.79 -1.23
CA MET A 73 8.26 -14.60 0.21
C MET A 73 9.12 -13.37 0.53
N PHE A 74 10.30 -13.24 -0.08
CA PHE A 74 11.16 -12.06 0.13
C PHE A 74 10.51 -10.78 -0.40
N ALA A 75 9.84 -10.85 -1.55
CA ALA A 75 9.10 -9.71 -2.09
C ALA A 75 7.97 -9.26 -1.14
N MET A 76 7.23 -10.19 -0.54
CA MET A 76 6.19 -9.88 0.45
C MET A 76 6.76 -9.25 1.71
N LEU A 77 7.91 -9.72 2.21
CA LEU A 77 8.61 -9.05 3.31
C LEU A 77 9.00 -7.61 2.93
N GLY A 78 9.43 -7.38 1.69
CA GLY A 78 9.64 -6.05 1.14
C GLY A 78 8.39 -5.19 1.15
N VAL A 79 7.24 -5.72 0.70
CA VAL A 79 5.95 -5.01 0.72
C VAL A 79 5.55 -4.62 2.14
N VAL A 80 5.72 -5.53 3.11
CA VAL A 80 5.48 -5.22 4.53
C VAL A 80 6.41 -4.12 5.03
N GLY A 81 7.69 -4.16 4.66
CA GLY A 81 8.64 -3.09 4.99
C GLY A 81 8.23 -1.73 4.42
N LEU A 82 7.78 -1.68 3.16
CA LEU A 82 7.25 -0.47 2.53
C LEU A 82 5.95 0.00 3.20
N TRP A 83 5.08 -0.91 3.63
CA TRP A 83 3.89 -0.58 4.40
C TRP A 83 4.24 0.06 5.75
N VAL A 84 5.20 -0.51 6.49
CA VAL A 84 5.68 0.06 7.76
C VAL A 84 6.28 1.45 7.53
N TYR A 85 7.13 1.60 6.50
CA TYR A 85 7.70 2.89 6.12
C TYR A 85 6.59 3.93 5.86
N SER A 86 5.60 3.58 5.04
CA SER A 86 4.46 4.44 4.72
C SER A 86 3.68 4.85 5.96
N LEU A 87 3.40 3.89 6.86
CA LEU A 87 2.69 4.14 8.12
C LEU A 87 3.47 5.10 9.03
N VAL A 88 4.78 4.89 9.17
CA VAL A 88 5.65 5.75 9.99
C VAL A 88 5.68 7.16 9.43
N SER A 89 5.80 7.33 8.11
CA SER A 89 5.74 8.66 7.48
C SER A 89 4.36 9.33 7.70
N ALA A 90 3.26 8.58 7.67
CA ALA A 90 1.91 9.08 7.95
C ALA A 90 1.76 9.54 9.41
N ILE A 91 2.26 8.74 10.36
CA ILE A 91 2.30 9.08 11.78
C ILE A 91 3.14 10.35 12.03
N ASN A 92 4.19 10.56 11.24
CA ASN A 92 5.01 11.76 11.30
C ASN A 92 4.44 12.95 10.50
N GLY A 93 3.34 12.77 9.78
CA GLY A 93 2.71 13.81 8.96
C GLY A 93 3.54 14.23 7.74
N LYS A 94 4.40 13.33 7.22
CA LYS A 94 5.26 13.60 6.06
C LYS A 94 4.74 12.87 4.83
N LYS A 95 4.46 13.54 3.72
CA LYS A 95 4.08 12.89 2.45
C LYS A 95 5.28 12.26 1.75
N GLU A 96 5.80 11.16 2.28
CA GLU A 96 6.94 10.46 1.72
C GLU A 96 6.49 9.24 0.92
N PRO A 97 6.79 9.16 -0.39
CA PRO A 97 6.50 7.98 -1.16
C PRO A 97 7.39 6.83 -0.68
N THR A 98 6.82 5.63 -0.61
CA THR A 98 7.58 4.40 -0.42
C THR A 98 8.74 4.32 -1.43
N PRO A 99 9.95 3.94 -1.01
CA PRO A 99 11.11 3.83 -1.89
C PRO A 99 10.84 2.96 -3.12
N PHE A 100 11.54 3.26 -4.22
CA PHE A 100 11.49 2.56 -5.52
C PHE A 100 10.18 2.64 -6.30
N ILE A 101 9.02 2.54 -5.64
CA ILE A 101 7.72 2.33 -6.32
C ILE A 101 6.64 3.35 -5.93
N GLY A 102 6.79 4.04 -4.80
CA GLY A 102 5.75 4.93 -4.29
C GLY A 102 5.42 6.09 -5.22
N GLY A 103 6.40 6.62 -5.94
CA GLY A 103 6.17 7.66 -6.96
C GLY A 103 5.28 7.18 -8.11
N HIS A 104 5.39 5.90 -8.50
CA HIS A 104 4.51 5.31 -9.50
C HIS A 104 3.07 5.20 -9.00
N PHE A 105 2.86 4.83 -7.74
CA PHE A 105 1.51 4.77 -7.16
C PHE A 105 0.81 6.14 -7.17
N GLN A 106 1.55 7.19 -6.81
CA GLN A 106 0.99 8.55 -6.85
C GLN A 106 0.60 8.97 -8.28
N LYS A 107 1.36 8.53 -9.29
CA LYS A 107 1.06 8.82 -10.70
C LYS A 107 -0.11 7.97 -11.24
N TRP A 108 -0.12 6.67 -10.99
CA TRP A 108 -1.14 5.76 -11.51
C TRP A 108 -2.51 6.01 -10.91
N PHE A 109 -2.56 6.38 -9.64
CA PHE A 109 -3.81 6.59 -8.92
C PHE A 109 -4.15 8.07 -8.74
N SER A 110 -3.52 8.99 -9.50
CA SER A 110 -3.67 10.44 -9.32
C SER A 110 -5.10 10.97 -9.46
N GLY A 111 -6.00 10.18 -10.09
CA GLY A 111 -7.43 10.49 -10.19
C GLY A 111 -8.24 10.29 -8.90
N MET A 112 -7.63 9.73 -7.84
CA MET A 112 -8.22 9.56 -6.52
C MET A 112 -7.97 10.77 -5.61
#